data_AF-A0A6S7JRV0-F1
#
_entry.id   AF-A0A6S7JRV0-F1
#
_cell.length_a   1.000
_cell.length_b   1.000
_cell.length_c   1.000
_cell.angle_alpha   90.00
_cell.angle_beta   90.00
_cell.angle_gamma   90.00
#
_symmetry.space_group_name_H-M   'P 1'
#
loop_
_entity.id
_entity.type
_entity.pdbx_description
1 polymer ?
#
loop_
_entity_poly.entity_id
_entity_poly.type
_entity_poly.pdbx_seq_one_letter_code
_entity_poly.pdbx_strand_id
1 'polypeptide(L)'
;MAKSTDPDKISTKLIKQAGDTITESLLEVFNTLTYLLGQILLSKLQAYGIRDNTLKWFQSYLDQRKQIYMLNNCKSDIETIRCGVPQGSNLGPLLFLIYINDLPSCLETTHSNLFACDTILSCQGHLSIGTKTLGTTCLRKCPKILSPVCGSNDKTYPNECALKIAICISHGRISKAHNGRCITNKVCPAFCPNKYDPVCGSNGKTYPNLCSLRFADCEFENDEEITLKHKGPCKGKGTTCLRKCPKILSPVCGSNNKTYPNECALNIAICISHGRISKAHNGRC
;
A
#
# COMPACT_ATOMS: atom_id res chain seq x y z
N MET A 1 42.32 22.68 10.18
CA MET A 1 41.73 23.43 9.05
C MET A 1 41.25 22.43 8.01
N ALA A 2 40.00 21.96 8.13
CA ALA A 2 39.39 21.08 7.13
C ALA A 2 38.64 21.96 6.11
N LYS A 3 39.09 21.91 4.86
CA LYS A 3 38.46 22.60 3.72
C LYS A 3 37.12 21.96 3.44
N SER A 4 36.09 22.78 3.21
CA SER A 4 34.79 22.33 2.72
C SER A 4 34.96 21.75 1.32
N THR A 5 34.42 20.55 1.12
CA THR A 5 34.22 19.96 -0.21
C THR A 5 32.75 20.08 -0.56
N ASP A 6 32.54 20.96 -1.52
CA ASP A 6 31.30 21.34 -2.18
C ASP A 6 30.59 20.12 -2.84
N PRO A 7 29.28 19.88 -2.56
CA PRO A 7 28.53 18.74 -3.09
C PRO A 7 28.34 18.76 -4.62
N ASP A 8 28.60 19.87 -5.31
CA ASP A 8 28.45 19.98 -6.76
C ASP A 8 29.62 19.37 -7.57
N LYS A 9 30.69 18.89 -6.90
CA LYS A 9 31.88 18.35 -7.58
C LYS A 9 31.90 16.83 -7.83
N ILE A 10 30.86 16.10 -7.46
CA ILE A 10 30.81 14.62 -7.64
C ILE A 10 30.33 14.22 -9.06
N SER A 11 29.82 15.14 -9.88
CA SER A 11 29.10 14.77 -11.11
C SER A 11 29.94 14.63 -12.41
N THR A 12 31.28 14.58 -12.41
CA THR A 12 32.04 14.69 -13.68
C THR A 12 33.19 13.71 -13.91
N LYS A 13 33.21 12.53 -13.28
CA LYS A 13 34.15 11.46 -13.67
C LYS A 13 33.46 10.13 -13.83
N LEU A 14 33.04 9.82 -15.07
CA LEU A 14 33.12 8.49 -15.72
C LEU A 14 32.39 8.53 -17.08
N ILE A 15 32.79 9.42 -17.99
CA ILE A 15 32.52 9.24 -19.42
C ILE A 15 33.75 8.55 -20.01
N LYS A 16 33.70 7.23 -20.16
CA LYS A 16 34.57 6.52 -21.11
C LYS A 16 33.66 5.88 -22.16
N GLN A 17 33.73 6.45 -23.37
CA GLN A 17 33.09 5.94 -24.57
C GLN A 17 33.59 4.53 -24.90
N ALA A 18 32.66 3.58 -24.97
CA ALA A 18 32.69 2.43 -25.87
C ALA A 18 31.25 1.95 -26.07
N GLY A 19 30.69 2.15 -27.27
CA GLY A 19 29.47 1.53 -27.82
C GLY A 19 28.25 1.31 -26.89
N ASP A 20 27.27 2.21 -27.00
CA ASP A 20 25.83 2.01 -26.72
C ASP A 20 25.36 1.39 -25.39
N THR A 21 26.20 1.32 -24.36
CA THR A 21 25.77 0.83 -23.04
C THR A 21 26.14 1.84 -21.95
N ILE A 22 25.13 2.54 -21.43
CA ILE A 22 25.27 3.35 -20.21
C ILE A 22 25.07 2.42 -19.03
N THR A 23 26.17 2.03 -18.37
CA THR A 23 26.14 1.28 -17.11
C THR A 23 26.31 2.24 -15.93
N GLU A 24 25.20 2.68 -15.34
CA GLU A 24 25.23 3.33 -14.02
C GLU A 24 25.06 2.28 -12.91
N SER A 25 25.96 2.29 -11.92
CA SER A 25 25.89 1.40 -10.76
C SER A 25 24.89 1.93 -9.72
N LEU A 26 23.74 1.27 -9.62
CA LEU A 26 22.66 1.60 -8.66
C LEU A 26 23.07 1.51 -7.16
N LEU A 27 24.27 1.01 -6.86
CA LEU A 27 24.78 0.87 -5.49
C LEU A 27 24.97 2.23 -4.79
N GLU A 28 25.39 3.27 -5.52
CA GLU A 28 25.50 4.62 -4.96
C GLU A 28 24.13 5.24 -4.70
N VAL A 29 23.14 4.96 -5.56
CA VAL A 29 21.76 5.47 -5.46
C VAL A 29 21.06 4.94 -4.20
N PHE A 30 21.30 3.69 -3.81
CA PHE A 30 20.67 3.11 -2.62
C PHE A 30 21.31 3.59 -1.30
N ASN A 31 22.60 3.93 -1.33
CA ASN A 31 23.31 4.47 -0.16
C ASN A 31 23.07 5.97 0.06
N THR A 32 22.65 6.72 -0.98
CA THR A 32 22.49 8.18 -0.93
C THR A 32 21.06 8.69 -0.74
N LEU A 33 20.03 7.84 -0.84
CA LEU A 33 18.64 8.31 -0.83
C LEU A 33 17.99 8.30 0.57
N THR A 34 17.88 9.51 1.10
CA THR A 34 17.21 9.98 2.32
C THR A 34 15.72 9.59 2.39
N TYR A 35 15.13 9.45 3.60
CA TYR A 35 13.70 9.51 4.04
C TYR A 35 12.56 9.15 3.05
N LEU A 36 12.58 9.72 1.84
CA LEU A 36 11.72 9.37 0.69
C LEU A 36 11.68 7.86 0.42
N LEU A 37 12.79 7.13 0.56
CA LEU A 37 12.84 5.68 0.30
C LEU A 37 11.88 4.89 1.21
N GLY A 38 11.79 5.25 2.49
CA GLY A 38 10.91 4.58 3.45
C GLY A 38 9.43 4.77 3.11
N GLN A 39 9.03 6.01 2.80
CA GLN A 39 7.64 6.31 2.44
C GLN A 39 7.24 5.69 1.11
N ILE A 40 8.12 5.74 0.09
CA ILE A 40 7.87 5.12 -1.21
C ILE A 40 7.73 3.60 -1.06
N LEU A 41 8.61 2.97 -0.27
CA LEU A 41 8.57 1.54 -0.03
C LEU A 41 7.30 1.13 0.73
N LEU A 42 6.88 1.88 1.75
CA LEU A 42 5.61 1.65 2.45
C LEU A 42 4.40 1.80 1.52
N SER A 43 4.37 2.84 0.68
CA SER A 43 3.34 3.01 -0.34
C SER A 43 3.31 1.84 -1.34
N LYS A 44 4.48 1.36 -1.78
CA LYS A 44 4.58 0.18 -2.66
C LYS A 44 4.08 -1.07 -1.96
N LEU A 45 4.54 -1.35 -0.73
CA LEU A 45 4.08 -2.49 0.06
C LEU A 45 2.54 -2.49 0.20
N GLN A 46 1.95 -1.34 0.47
CA GLN A 46 0.49 -1.17 0.51
C GLN A 46 -0.17 -1.45 -0.85
N ALA A 47 0.43 -0.97 -1.95
CA ALA A 47 -0.02 -1.26 -3.32
C ALA A 47 0.14 -2.74 -3.72
N TYR A 48 1.09 -3.47 -3.14
CA TYR A 48 1.24 -4.92 -3.26
C TYR A 48 0.29 -5.71 -2.33
N GLY A 49 -0.52 -5.03 -1.52
CA GLY A 49 -1.55 -5.64 -0.67
C GLY A 49 -1.15 -5.87 0.79
N ILE A 50 0.03 -5.41 1.22
CA ILE A 50 0.48 -5.50 2.62
C ILE A 50 -0.18 -4.37 3.42
N ARG A 51 -1.02 -4.71 4.40
CA ARG A 51 -1.88 -3.77 5.13
C ARG A 51 -1.81 -3.97 6.65
N ASP A 52 -2.48 -3.09 7.39
CA ASP A 52 -2.72 -3.19 8.83
C ASP A 52 -1.45 -3.37 9.68
N ASN A 53 -1.45 -4.34 10.60
CA ASN A 53 -0.35 -4.60 11.52
C ASN A 53 0.94 -5.00 10.79
N THR A 54 0.83 -5.66 9.64
CA THR A 54 2.00 -6.04 8.83
C THR A 54 2.66 -4.80 8.23
N LEU A 55 1.87 -3.84 7.74
CA LEU A 55 2.39 -2.56 7.24
C LEU A 55 3.02 -1.74 8.38
N LYS A 56 2.39 -1.71 9.56
CA LYS A 56 2.95 -1.07 10.77
C LYS A 56 4.26 -1.71 11.21
N TRP A 57 4.38 -3.03 11.07
CA TRP A 57 5.62 -3.75 11.35
C TRP A 57 6.73 -3.32 10.38
N PHE A 58 6.46 -3.25 9.08
CA PHE A 58 7.43 -2.72 8.10
C PHE A 58 7.78 -1.25 8.35
N GLN A 59 6.80 -0.44 8.76
CA GLN A 59 7.04 0.94 9.14
C GLN A 59 8.01 1.02 10.33
N SER A 60 7.77 0.23 11.38
CA SER A 60 8.69 0.13 12.53
C SER A 60 10.05 -0.44 12.16
N TYR A 61 10.14 -1.31 11.16
CA TYR A 61 11.38 -1.92 10.69
C TYR A 61 12.27 -0.91 9.93
N LEU A 62 11.64 0.04 9.23
CA LEU A 62 12.32 1.05 8.41
C LEU A 62 12.65 2.33 9.19
N ASP A 63 11.86 2.67 10.21
CA ASP A 63 11.96 3.92 10.98
C ASP A 63 12.85 3.81 12.24
N GLN A 64 13.33 4.97 12.74
CA GLN A 64 14.08 5.15 14.00
C GLN A 64 15.29 4.24 14.25
N ARG A 65 15.97 3.79 13.19
CA ARG A 65 17.20 2.99 13.33
C ARG A 65 18.35 3.86 13.81
N LYS A 66 19.20 3.33 14.68
CA LYS A 66 20.37 4.01 15.24
C LYS A 66 21.65 3.24 14.89
N GLN A 67 22.70 3.94 14.47
CA GLN A 67 24.03 3.36 14.26
C GLN A 67 25.09 4.01 15.13
N ILE A 68 26.17 3.27 15.30
CA ILE A 68 27.41 3.72 15.92
C ILE A 68 28.54 3.14 15.05
N TYR A 69 29.56 3.93 14.74
CA TYR A 69 30.78 3.42 14.13
C TYR A 69 31.89 3.30 15.16
N MET A 70 32.70 2.25 15.03
CA MET A 70 33.92 2.06 15.82
C MET A 70 35.11 2.02 14.88
N LEU A 71 36.07 2.90 15.11
CA LEU A 71 37.33 2.92 14.39
C LEU A 71 38.46 3.00 15.41
N ASN A 72 39.40 2.05 15.38
CA ASN A 72 40.58 2.03 16.24
C ASN A 72 40.24 2.25 17.74
N ASN A 73 39.25 1.51 18.27
CA ASN A 73 38.73 1.64 19.65
C ASN A 73 38.07 2.98 20.02
N CYS A 74 37.91 3.91 19.07
CA CYS A 74 37.11 5.11 19.26
C CYS A 74 35.67 4.85 18.81
N LYS A 75 34.72 5.09 19.71
CA LYS A 75 33.28 4.94 19.48
C LYS A 75 32.67 6.30 19.10
N SER A 76 31.86 6.33 18.06
CA SER A 76 31.10 7.53 17.69
C SER A 76 29.91 7.78 18.61
N ASP A 77 29.33 8.97 18.49
CA ASP A 77 28.00 9.23 19.01
C ASP A 77 26.95 8.39 18.26
N ILE A 78 25.80 8.21 18.93
CA ILE A 78 24.68 7.46 18.37
C ILE A 78 23.98 8.33 17.33
N GLU A 79 24.07 7.92 16.07
CA GLU A 79 23.43 8.61 14.95
C GLU A 79 22.17 7.89 14.50
N THR A 80 21.14 8.65 14.15
CA THR A 80 19.89 8.07 13.61
C THR A 80 20.06 7.86 12.11
N ILE A 81 19.93 6.61 11.67
CA ILE A 81 19.97 6.22 10.27
C ILE A 81 18.66 6.63 9.60
N ARG A 82 18.75 7.53 8.63
CA ARG A 82 17.58 8.05 7.88
C ARG A 82 17.44 7.48 6.47
N CYS A 83 18.33 6.58 6.05
CA CYS A 83 18.38 6.01 4.69
C CYS A 83 18.78 4.52 4.69
N GLY A 84 18.56 3.84 3.55
CA GLY A 84 18.90 2.43 3.32
C GLY A 84 18.04 1.41 4.10
N VAL A 85 18.17 0.13 3.77
CA VAL A 85 17.65 -0.99 4.60
C VAL A 85 18.73 -1.46 5.59
N PRO A 86 18.38 -2.13 6.70
CA PRO A 86 19.36 -2.79 7.56
C PRO A 86 20.27 -3.73 6.74
N GLN A 87 21.55 -3.39 6.66
CA GLN A 87 22.57 -4.18 5.97
C GLN A 87 22.76 -5.51 6.72
N GLY A 88 22.80 -6.63 5.99
CA GLY A 88 22.86 -7.98 6.57
C GLY A 88 21.51 -8.57 7.02
N SER A 89 20.39 -7.95 6.65
CA SER A 89 19.05 -8.49 6.92
C SER A 89 18.52 -9.37 5.79
N ASN A 90 17.81 -10.45 6.14
CA ASN A 90 17.11 -11.30 5.17
C ASN A 90 16.05 -10.57 4.34
N LEU A 91 15.59 -9.39 4.79
CA LEU A 91 14.55 -8.60 4.13
C LEU A 91 15.10 -7.54 3.17
N GLY A 92 16.39 -7.18 3.26
CA GLY A 92 16.98 -6.17 2.39
C GLY A 92 16.79 -6.45 0.90
N PRO A 93 17.13 -7.66 0.39
CA PRO A 93 16.94 -8.02 -1.01
C PRO A 93 15.47 -7.95 -1.48
N LEU A 94 14.54 -8.39 -0.63
CA LEU A 94 13.10 -8.34 -0.92
C LEU A 94 12.61 -6.89 -1.06
N LEU A 95 13.00 -6.03 -0.13
CA LEU A 95 12.59 -4.62 -0.14
C LEU A 95 13.22 -3.85 -1.31
N PHE A 96 14.46 -4.17 -1.67
CA PHE A 96 15.10 -3.65 -2.88
C PHE A 96 14.34 -4.08 -4.14
N LEU A 97 14.01 -5.37 -4.27
CA LEU A 97 13.21 -5.88 -5.37
C LEU A 97 11.88 -5.15 -5.51
N ILE A 98 11.11 -5.02 -4.42
CA ILE A 98 9.84 -4.28 -4.41
C ILE A 98 10.03 -2.83 -4.85
N TYR A 99 11.15 -2.21 -4.48
CA TYR A 99 11.46 -0.84 -4.87
C TYR A 99 11.76 -0.70 -6.37
N ILE A 100 12.46 -1.64 -7.01
CA ILE A 100 12.85 -1.51 -8.43
C ILE A 100 11.87 -2.15 -9.41
N ASN A 101 10.95 -3.00 -8.94
CA ASN A 101 10.15 -3.87 -9.81
C ASN A 101 9.23 -3.11 -10.80
N ASP A 102 8.96 -1.83 -10.54
CA ASP A 102 8.14 -0.98 -11.38
C ASP A 102 8.97 -0.03 -12.28
N LEU A 103 10.30 -0.05 -12.18
CA LEU A 103 11.21 0.67 -13.08
C LEU A 103 11.01 0.32 -14.57
N PRO A 104 10.78 -0.96 -14.96
CA PRO A 104 10.46 -1.33 -16.34
C PRO A 104 9.18 -0.67 -16.87
N SER A 105 8.26 -0.32 -15.96
CA SER A 105 6.99 0.32 -16.33
C SER A 105 7.15 1.79 -16.67
N CYS A 106 8.33 2.37 -16.39
CA CYS A 106 8.67 3.77 -16.64
C CYS A 106 9.55 3.96 -17.89
N LEU A 107 10.00 2.87 -18.54
CA LEU A 107 10.88 2.92 -19.71
C LEU A 107 10.09 2.54 -20.97
N GLU A 108 9.88 3.49 -21.88
CA GLU A 108 9.01 3.32 -23.06
C GLU A 108 9.62 2.52 -24.22
N THR A 109 10.95 2.42 -24.32
CA THR A 109 11.64 1.95 -25.55
C THR A 109 12.68 0.85 -25.34
N THR A 110 12.78 0.30 -24.13
CA THR A 110 13.83 -0.67 -23.78
C THR A 110 13.25 -1.95 -23.18
N HIS A 111 13.70 -3.10 -23.67
CA HIS A 111 13.55 -4.36 -22.96
C HIS A 111 14.46 -4.34 -21.73
N SER A 112 13.90 -4.04 -20.56
CA SER A 112 14.63 -4.05 -19.29
C SER A 112 14.49 -5.43 -18.63
N ASN A 113 15.57 -6.20 -18.59
CA ASN A 113 15.65 -7.39 -17.75
C ASN A 113 16.22 -6.97 -16.38
N LEU A 114 15.39 -7.01 -15.33
CA LEU A 114 15.84 -6.76 -13.97
C LEU A 114 16.27 -8.07 -13.32
N PHE A 115 17.57 -8.22 -13.08
CA PHE A 115 18.12 -9.27 -12.23
C PHE A 115 18.51 -8.66 -10.89
N ALA A 116 18.05 -9.25 -9.79
CA ALA A 116 18.50 -8.88 -8.45
C ALA A 116 19.64 -9.80 -8.03
N CYS A 117 20.85 -9.46 -8.49
CA CYS A 117 22.12 -9.75 -7.82
C CYS A 117 23.11 -8.64 -8.22
N ASP A 118 23.94 -8.23 -7.28
CA ASP A 118 25.04 -7.25 -7.35
C ASP A 118 25.38 -6.61 -8.72
N THR A 119 24.59 -5.62 -9.15
CA THR A 119 25.11 -4.50 -9.98
C THR A 119 25.11 -4.65 -11.52
N ILE A 120 24.15 -5.35 -12.15
CA ILE A 120 23.99 -5.24 -13.62
C ILE A 120 22.55 -4.89 -14.00
N LEU A 121 22.35 -3.61 -14.34
CA LEU A 121 21.22 -3.17 -15.16
C LEU A 121 21.70 -3.18 -16.62
N SER A 122 21.16 -4.09 -17.43
CA SER A 122 21.39 -4.08 -18.88
C SER A 122 20.14 -3.54 -19.57
N CYS A 123 20.28 -2.41 -20.24
CA CYS A 123 19.25 -1.80 -21.07
C CYS A 123 19.71 -1.89 -22.53
N GLN A 124 19.08 -2.76 -23.32
CA GLN A 124 19.34 -2.80 -24.76
C GLN A 124 18.19 -2.10 -25.49
N GLY A 125 18.49 -0.93 -26.06
CA GLY A 125 17.58 -0.18 -26.91
C GLY A 125 17.99 -0.34 -28.37
N HIS A 126 17.05 -0.69 -29.24
CA HIS A 126 17.26 -0.54 -30.68
C HIS A 126 16.83 0.88 -31.04
N LEU A 127 17.80 1.75 -31.41
CA LEU A 127 17.47 3.06 -31.98
C LEU A 127 16.85 2.81 -33.36
N SER A 128 15.53 2.69 -33.42
CA SER A 128 14.81 2.79 -34.68
C SER A 128 14.80 4.26 -35.08
N ILE A 129 15.85 4.70 -35.79
CA ILE A 129 15.74 5.86 -36.68
C ILE A 129 14.79 5.42 -37.80
N GLY A 130 13.50 5.53 -37.53
CA GLY A 130 12.43 5.16 -38.45
C GLY A 130 11.27 6.07 -38.16
N THR A 131 11.02 6.99 -39.09
CA THR A 131 9.87 7.90 -39.16
C THR A 131 8.58 7.28 -38.61
N LYS A 132 8.31 7.47 -37.32
CA LYS A 132 7.03 7.13 -36.70
C LYS A 132 6.52 8.38 -36.00
N THR A 133 5.58 9.01 -36.70
CA THR A 133 4.59 9.99 -36.25
C THR A 133 4.72 10.42 -34.79
N LEU A 134 5.18 11.65 -34.59
CA LEU A 134 4.97 12.42 -33.39
C LEU A 134 3.46 12.61 -33.19
N GLY A 135 2.82 11.70 -32.45
CA GLY A 135 1.42 11.78 -32.06
C GLY A 135 0.64 10.49 -32.28
N THR A 136 0.19 9.86 -31.18
CA THR A 136 -1.15 9.23 -30.97
C THR A 136 -1.20 8.22 -29.84
N THR A 137 -0.07 7.79 -29.25
CA THR A 137 -0.12 6.70 -28.25
C THR A 137 0.12 7.21 -26.83
N CYS A 138 -0.94 7.20 -26.01
CA CYS A 138 -0.82 7.47 -24.58
C CYS A 138 -0.02 6.37 -23.88
N LEU A 139 0.87 6.76 -22.97
CA LEU A 139 1.42 5.89 -21.93
C LEU A 139 0.30 5.07 -21.27
N ARG A 140 0.55 3.79 -21.00
CA ARG A 140 -0.43 2.91 -20.33
C ARG A 140 0.09 2.24 -19.06
N LYS A 141 1.34 2.51 -18.67
CA LYS A 141 1.96 1.91 -17.48
C LYS A 141 2.43 3.00 -16.53
N CYS A 142 2.32 2.72 -15.24
CA CYS A 142 2.77 3.60 -14.18
C CYS A 142 3.46 2.83 -13.07
N PRO A 143 4.41 3.45 -12.37
CA PRO A 143 4.95 2.88 -11.14
C PRO A 143 3.88 2.73 -10.06
N LYS A 144 4.03 1.73 -9.18
CA LYS A 144 3.08 1.40 -8.11
C LYS A 144 3.29 2.29 -6.88
N ILE A 145 3.48 3.58 -7.11
CA ILE A 145 3.64 4.58 -6.06
C ILE A 145 2.24 5.10 -5.72
N LEU A 146 1.80 4.94 -4.47
CA LEU A 146 0.54 5.50 -4.01
C LEU A 146 0.78 6.93 -3.50
N SER A 147 0.37 7.91 -4.30
CA SER A 147 0.42 9.35 -3.99
C SER A 147 -0.79 10.04 -4.63
N PRO A 148 -1.98 9.96 -4.00
CA PRO A 148 -3.25 10.29 -4.65
C PRO A 148 -3.35 11.72 -5.17
N VAL A 149 -4.03 11.90 -6.30
CA VAL A 149 -4.36 13.21 -6.89
C VAL A 149 -5.81 13.24 -7.34
N CYS A 150 -6.47 14.40 -7.23
CA CYS A 150 -7.84 14.59 -7.70
C CYS A 150 -7.83 15.16 -9.12
N GLY A 151 -8.58 14.53 -10.03
CA GLY A 151 -8.83 15.06 -11.37
C GLY A 151 -10.02 16.04 -11.38
N SER A 152 -10.11 16.87 -12.42
CA SER A 152 -11.22 17.80 -12.66
C SER A 152 -12.57 17.12 -12.95
N ASN A 153 -12.57 15.79 -13.06
CA ASN A 153 -13.73 14.93 -13.20
C ASN A 153 -14.17 14.29 -11.87
N ASP A 154 -13.74 14.86 -10.74
CA ASP A 154 -13.99 14.38 -9.37
C ASP A 154 -13.53 12.93 -9.12
N LYS A 155 -12.63 12.42 -9.97
CA LYS A 155 -12.03 11.09 -9.82
C LYS A 155 -10.67 11.19 -9.15
N THR A 156 -10.47 10.36 -8.12
CA THR A 156 -9.16 10.19 -7.49
C THR A 156 -8.31 9.25 -8.34
N TYR A 157 -7.09 9.65 -8.65
CA TYR A 157 -6.09 8.83 -9.33
C TYR A 157 -5.01 8.40 -8.33
N PRO A 158 -4.47 7.16 -8.44
CA PRO A 158 -3.53 6.61 -7.46
C PRO A 158 -2.21 7.36 -7.41
N ASN A 159 -1.81 7.98 -8.52
CA ASN A 159 -0.67 8.89 -8.62
C ASN A 159 -0.78 9.80 -9.83
N GLU A 160 0.15 10.75 -9.91
CA GLU A 160 0.22 11.72 -11.00
C GLU A 160 0.47 11.07 -12.37
N CYS A 161 1.19 9.96 -12.44
CA CYS A 161 1.36 9.21 -13.70
C CYS A 161 0.00 8.70 -14.21
N ALA A 162 -0.81 8.10 -13.34
CA ALA A 162 -2.13 7.61 -13.71
C ALA A 162 -3.07 8.74 -14.16
N LEU A 163 -2.98 9.91 -13.53
CA LEU A 163 -3.70 11.11 -13.98
C LEU A 163 -3.21 11.55 -15.37
N LYS A 164 -1.90 11.64 -15.61
CA LYS A 164 -1.34 12.04 -16.93
C LYS A 164 -1.80 11.11 -18.07
N ILE A 165 -1.85 9.81 -17.81
CA ILE A 165 -2.41 8.83 -18.76
C ILE A 165 -3.89 9.14 -19.03
N ALA A 166 -4.67 9.39 -17.99
CA ALA A 166 -6.09 9.72 -18.15
C ALA A 166 -6.30 11.06 -18.88
N ILE A 167 -5.48 12.07 -18.61
CA ILE A 167 -5.46 13.34 -19.36
C ILE A 167 -5.22 13.05 -20.84
N CYS A 168 -4.21 12.24 -21.17
CA CYS A 168 -3.91 11.85 -22.55
C CYS A 168 -5.08 11.10 -23.22
N ILE A 169 -5.63 10.07 -22.56
CA ILE A 169 -6.76 9.29 -23.09
C ILE A 169 -8.02 10.15 -23.28
N SER A 170 -8.22 11.13 -22.39
CA SER A 170 -9.35 12.07 -22.49
C SER A 170 -9.14 13.16 -23.54
N HIS A 171 -7.99 13.20 -24.22
CA HIS A 171 -7.56 14.28 -25.11
C HIS A 171 -7.56 15.66 -24.41
N GLY A 172 -7.05 15.71 -23.18
CA GLY A 172 -6.91 16.95 -22.41
C GLY A 172 -8.19 17.48 -21.77
N ARG A 173 -9.31 16.75 -21.83
CA ARG A 173 -10.59 17.16 -21.21
C ARG A 173 -10.56 17.11 -19.69
N ILE A 174 -9.65 16.32 -19.12
CA ILE A 174 -9.44 16.21 -17.68
C ILE A 174 -8.15 16.96 -17.34
N SER A 175 -8.10 17.58 -16.17
CA SER A 175 -6.90 18.21 -15.61
C SER A 175 -6.74 17.83 -14.13
N LYS A 176 -5.64 18.23 -13.50
CA LYS A 176 -5.45 18.07 -12.05
C LYS A 176 -6.27 19.13 -11.32
N ALA A 177 -7.20 18.72 -10.48
CA ALA A 177 -7.96 19.62 -9.61
C ALA A 177 -7.10 20.02 -8.40
N HIS A 178 -6.62 19.03 -7.63
CA HIS A 178 -5.73 19.27 -6.48
C HIS A 178 -4.92 18.02 -6.10
N ASN A 179 -3.91 18.20 -5.24
CA ASN A 179 -3.18 17.09 -4.62
C ASN A 179 -4.05 16.40 -3.57
N GLY A 180 -3.86 15.09 -3.38
CA GLY A 180 -4.69 14.28 -2.49
C GLY A 180 -5.93 13.72 -3.18
N ARG A 181 -6.73 12.95 -2.43
CA ARG A 181 -7.98 12.36 -2.92
C ARG A 181 -9.03 13.44 -3.15
N CYS A 182 -9.93 13.23 -4.11
CA CYS A 182 -11.04 14.14 -4.30
C CYS A 182 -11.89 14.26 -3.04
N ILE A 183 -12.30 15.49 -2.73
CA ILE A 183 -13.18 15.78 -1.62
C ILE A 183 -14.58 15.29 -2.02
N THR A 184 -14.86 14.02 -1.73
CA THR A 184 -16.26 13.58 -1.71
C THR A 184 -16.88 14.16 -0.45
N ASN A 185 -18.08 14.73 -0.53
CA ASN A 185 -18.86 15.20 0.63
C ASN A 185 -19.31 14.04 1.55
N LYS A 186 -18.52 12.95 1.65
CA LYS A 186 -18.71 11.86 2.59
C LYS A 186 -18.14 12.32 3.94
N VAL A 187 -19.00 12.88 4.77
CA VAL A 187 -18.70 13.09 6.18
C VAL A 187 -18.60 11.70 6.83
N CYS A 188 -17.37 11.27 7.14
CA CYS A 188 -17.16 10.03 7.87
C CYS A 188 -17.73 10.17 9.29
N PRO A 189 -18.40 9.14 9.83
CA PRO A 189 -18.75 9.13 11.25
C PRO A 189 -17.49 9.26 12.11
N ALA A 190 -17.36 10.31 12.92
CA ALA A 190 -16.20 10.47 13.81
C ALA A 190 -16.15 9.41 14.92
N PHE A 191 -17.32 8.88 15.29
CA PHE A 191 -17.47 7.85 16.30
C PHE A 191 -18.61 6.91 15.92
N CYS A 192 -18.46 5.61 16.22
CA CYS A 192 -19.55 4.65 16.10
C CYS A 192 -19.94 4.09 17.48
N PRO A 193 -21.24 4.04 17.80
CA PRO A 193 -21.69 3.46 19.05
C PRO A 193 -21.33 1.98 19.11
N ASN A 194 -21.00 1.49 20.32
CA ASN A 194 -20.75 0.06 20.57
C ASN A 194 -22.06 -0.74 20.71
N LYS A 195 -22.98 -0.53 19.76
CA LYS A 195 -24.28 -1.22 19.66
C LYS A 195 -24.16 -2.35 18.65
N TYR A 196 -24.69 -3.52 19.01
CA TYR A 196 -24.68 -4.68 18.12
C TYR A 196 -26.03 -4.81 17.38
N ASP A 197 -26.06 -4.28 16.16
CA ASP A 197 -27.18 -4.37 15.20
C ASP A 197 -26.59 -4.78 13.83
N PRO A 198 -26.19 -6.05 13.65
CA PRO A 198 -25.28 -6.45 12.59
C PRO A 198 -25.84 -6.24 11.18
N VAL A 199 -24.96 -5.93 10.23
CA VAL A 199 -25.29 -5.77 8.81
C VAL A 199 -24.26 -6.46 7.91
N CYS A 200 -24.68 -6.92 6.74
CA CYS A 200 -23.81 -7.52 5.74
C CYS A 200 -23.48 -6.51 4.63
N GLY A 201 -22.20 -6.27 4.38
CA GLY A 201 -21.74 -5.43 3.27
C GLY A 201 -21.70 -6.17 1.92
N SER A 202 -21.67 -5.41 0.82
CA SER A 202 -21.47 -5.92 -0.54
C SER A 202 -20.19 -6.76 -0.67
N ASN A 203 -19.15 -6.40 0.10
CA ASN A 203 -17.87 -7.11 0.20
C ASN A 203 -17.91 -8.43 1.00
N GLY A 204 -19.08 -8.91 1.42
CA GLY A 204 -19.22 -10.17 2.16
C GLY A 204 -18.69 -10.13 3.60
N LYS A 205 -18.42 -8.93 4.14
CA LYS A 205 -18.02 -8.72 5.54
C LYS A 205 -19.23 -8.35 6.40
N THR A 206 -19.31 -8.95 7.59
CA THR A 206 -20.30 -8.55 8.61
C THR A 206 -19.76 -7.37 9.41
N TYR A 207 -20.57 -6.31 9.55
CA TYR A 207 -20.26 -5.15 10.38
C TYR A 207 -21.13 -5.16 11.65
N PRO A 208 -20.61 -4.69 12.81
CA PRO A 208 -21.35 -4.69 14.08
C PRO A 208 -22.63 -3.85 14.04
N ASN A 209 -22.61 -2.77 13.26
CA ASN A 209 -23.75 -1.90 12.99
C ASN A 209 -23.54 -1.10 11.69
N LEU A 210 -24.59 -0.40 11.27
CA LEU A 210 -24.58 0.41 10.05
C LEU A 210 -23.54 1.56 10.11
N CYS A 211 -23.28 2.13 11.29
CA CYS A 211 -22.24 3.14 11.44
C CYS A 211 -20.87 2.55 11.09
N SER A 212 -20.54 1.36 11.61
CA SER A 212 -19.27 0.69 11.29
C SER A 212 -19.14 0.33 9.81
N LEU A 213 -20.24 0.03 9.11
CA LEU A 213 -20.23 -0.17 7.66
C LEU A 213 -19.94 1.15 6.93
N ARG A 214 -20.64 2.23 7.28
CA ARG A 214 -20.43 3.57 6.67
C ARG A 214 -19.04 4.12 6.95
N PHE A 215 -18.54 3.90 8.16
CA PHE A 215 -17.19 4.26 8.54
C PHE A 215 -16.16 3.52 7.69
N ALA A 216 -16.36 2.21 7.51
CA ALA A 216 -15.50 1.42 6.65
C ALA A 216 -15.56 1.91 5.20
N ASP A 217 -16.76 2.09 4.61
CA ASP A 217 -16.93 2.68 3.27
C ASP A 217 -16.23 4.05 3.13
N CYS A 218 -16.17 4.83 4.21
CA CYS A 218 -15.52 6.14 4.23
C CYS A 218 -13.99 6.07 4.37
N GLU A 219 -13.46 5.08 5.09
CA GLU A 219 -12.02 4.85 5.25
C GLU A 219 -11.38 4.07 4.08
N PHE A 220 -12.18 3.49 3.17
CA PHE A 220 -11.62 2.67 2.10
C PHE A 220 -11.04 3.48 0.94
N GLU A 221 -9.76 3.20 0.71
CA GLU A 221 -8.92 3.77 -0.33
C GLU A 221 -8.96 3.01 -1.68
N ASN A 222 -9.68 1.89 -1.78
CA ASN A 222 -9.83 1.11 -3.02
C ASN A 222 -11.19 1.43 -3.65
N ASP A 223 -11.21 1.69 -4.96
CA ASP A 223 -12.32 2.14 -5.80
C ASP A 223 -13.63 1.30 -5.79
N GLU A 224 -13.87 0.43 -4.80
CA GLU A 224 -15.11 -0.34 -4.66
C GLU A 224 -15.96 0.19 -3.50
N GLU A 225 -17.08 0.81 -3.85
CA GLU A 225 -18.10 1.28 -2.91
C GLU A 225 -18.68 0.11 -2.09
N ILE A 226 -18.67 0.24 -0.75
CA ILE A 226 -19.22 -0.78 0.13
C ILE A 226 -20.66 -0.41 0.47
N THR A 227 -21.59 -1.04 -0.25
CA THR A 227 -23.01 -0.85 -0.02
C THR A 227 -23.56 -1.87 0.98
N LEU A 228 -24.68 -1.53 1.61
CA LEU A 228 -25.42 -2.46 2.45
C LEU A 228 -26.05 -3.54 1.56
N LYS A 229 -25.67 -4.81 1.76
CA LYS A 229 -26.28 -5.94 1.07
C LYS A 229 -27.60 -6.36 1.72
N HIS A 230 -27.59 -6.61 3.03
CA HIS A 230 -28.80 -6.90 3.81
C HIS A 230 -28.58 -6.67 5.31
N LYS A 231 -29.67 -6.59 6.07
CA LYS A 231 -29.64 -6.57 7.55
C LYS A 231 -29.29 -7.95 8.09
N GLY A 232 -28.62 -7.99 9.25
CA GLY A 232 -28.12 -9.21 9.86
C GLY A 232 -26.72 -9.59 9.38
N PRO A 233 -26.10 -10.62 9.99
CA PRO A 233 -24.77 -11.08 9.63
C PRO A 233 -24.75 -11.75 8.25
N CYS A 234 -23.62 -11.66 7.56
CA CYS A 234 -23.39 -12.41 6.33
C CYS A 234 -23.42 -13.92 6.61
N LYS A 235 -23.94 -14.70 5.65
CA LYS A 235 -24.00 -16.17 5.71
C LYS A 235 -23.28 -16.77 4.50
N GLY A 236 -22.62 -17.92 4.68
CA GLY A 236 -21.99 -18.69 3.59
C GLY A 236 -20.46 -18.77 3.65
N LYS A 237 -19.90 -19.58 2.74
CA LYS A 237 -18.44 -19.75 2.57
C LYS A 237 -17.83 -18.45 2.01
N GLY A 238 -16.65 -18.06 2.50
CA GLY A 238 -15.95 -16.84 2.06
C GLY A 238 -16.35 -15.54 2.77
N THR A 239 -17.18 -15.61 3.82
CA THR A 239 -17.57 -14.43 4.61
C THR A 239 -16.52 -14.07 5.67
N THR A 240 -16.31 -12.78 5.89
CA THR A 240 -15.44 -12.30 6.98
C THR A 240 -16.27 -12.10 8.25
N CYS A 241 -15.99 -12.91 9.27
CA CYS A 241 -16.70 -12.92 10.54
C CYS A 241 -16.19 -11.87 11.53
N LEU A 242 -17.09 -11.39 12.38
CA LEU A 242 -16.73 -10.58 13.54
C LEU A 242 -15.90 -11.40 14.53
N ARG A 243 -15.00 -10.74 15.27
CA ARG A 243 -14.16 -11.38 16.30
C ARG A 243 -14.32 -10.78 17.71
N LYS A 244 -15.10 -9.70 17.84
CA LYS A 244 -15.32 -8.99 19.10
C LYS A 244 -16.82 -8.68 19.26
N CYS A 245 -17.26 -8.66 20.51
CA CYS A 245 -18.63 -8.34 20.91
C CYS A 245 -18.64 -7.35 22.06
N PRO A 246 -19.74 -6.59 22.25
CA PRO A 246 -19.99 -5.88 23.50
C PRO A 246 -20.00 -6.87 24.68
N LYS A 247 -19.50 -6.42 25.84
CA LYS A 247 -19.46 -7.22 27.08
C LYS A 247 -20.79 -7.20 27.84
N ILE A 248 -21.91 -7.23 27.12
CA ILE A 248 -23.25 -7.31 27.71
C ILE A 248 -23.61 -8.78 27.93
N LEU A 249 -24.09 -9.13 29.13
CA LEU A 249 -24.49 -10.50 29.44
C LEU A 249 -26.00 -10.65 29.22
N SER A 250 -26.37 -11.34 28.15
CA SER A 250 -27.77 -11.64 27.78
C SER A 250 -27.79 -13.02 27.13
N PRO A 251 -27.73 -14.11 27.92
CA PRO A 251 -27.39 -15.43 27.42
C PRO A 251 -28.39 -15.95 26.39
N VAL A 252 -27.88 -16.73 25.43
CA VAL A 252 -28.66 -17.41 24.39
C VAL A 252 -28.18 -18.86 24.22
N CYS A 253 -29.12 -19.78 23.99
CA CYS A 253 -28.81 -21.18 23.71
C CYS A 253 -28.66 -21.39 22.20
N GLY A 254 -27.56 -22.00 21.77
CA GLY A 254 -27.36 -22.42 20.38
C GLY A 254 -27.92 -23.82 20.11
N SER A 255 -28.18 -24.14 18.84
CA SER A 255 -28.63 -25.47 18.40
C SER A 255 -27.64 -26.60 18.70
N ASN A 256 -26.41 -26.27 19.11
CA ASN A 256 -25.38 -27.19 19.58
C ASN A 256 -25.39 -27.41 21.11
N ASN A 257 -26.49 -27.06 21.79
CA ASN A 257 -26.65 -27.16 23.24
C ASN A 257 -25.57 -26.41 24.04
N LYS A 258 -25.05 -25.31 23.48
CA LYS A 258 -24.06 -24.44 24.13
C LYS A 258 -24.67 -23.08 24.44
N THR A 259 -24.49 -22.63 25.69
CA THR A 259 -24.85 -21.27 26.12
C THR A 259 -23.79 -20.27 25.66
N TYR A 260 -24.22 -19.22 24.97
CA TYR A 260 -23.37 -18.09 24.56
C TYR A 260 -23.69 -16.87 25.43
N PRO A 261 -22.69 -16.03 25.77
CA PRO A 261 -22.87 -14.91 26.69
C PRO A 261 -23.84 -13.84 26.17
N ASN A 262 -23.92 -13.68 24.84
CA ASN A 262 -24.89 -12.83 24.17
C ASN A 262 -25.10 -13.25 22.71
N GLU A 263 -26.08 -12.64 22.07
CA GLU A 263 -26.43 -12.90 20.67
C GLU A 263 -25.28 -12.61 19.69
N CYS A 264 -24.43 -11.62 19.98
CA CYS A 264 -23.23 -11.38 19.17
C CYS A 264 -22.27 -12.57 19.20
N ALA A 265 -22.02 -13.13 20.39
CA ALA A 265 -21.12 -14.28 20.52
C ALA A 265 -21.68 -15.52 19.82
N LEU A 266 -23.00 -15.74 19.88
CA LEU A 266 -23.66 -16.79 19.10
C LEU A 266 -23.50 -16.53 17.60
N ASN A 267 -23.77 -15.32 17.11
CA ASN A 267 -23.66 -15.00 15.68
C ASN A 267 -22.23 -15.12 15.13
N ILE A 268 -21.20 -14.83 15.94
CA ILE A 268 -19.81 -15.13 15.59
C ILE A 268 -19.63 -16.64 15.37
N ALA A 269 -20.14 -17.47 16.29
CA ALA A 269 -20.07 -18.92 16.15
C ALA A 269 -20.88 -19.44 14.95
N ILE A 270 -22.06 -18.86 14.66
CA ILE A 270 -22.85 -19.14 13.46
C ILE A 270 -22.02 -18.84 12.21
N CYS A 271 -21.38 -17.68 12.14
CA CYS A 271 -20.54 -17.28 11.01
C CYS A 271 -19.34 -18.22 10.81
N ILE A 272 -18.58 -18.52 11.88
CA ILE A 272 -17.41 -19.43 11.85
C ILE A 272 -17.84 -20.85 11.45
N SER A 273 -19.00 -21.30 11.91
CA SER A 273 -19.55 -22.62 11.54
C SER A 273 -20.12 -22.67 10.12
N HIS A 274 -20.12 -21.55 9.38
CA HIS A 274 -20.78 -21.38 8.08
C HIS A 274 -22.28 -21.67 8.12
N GLY A 275 -22.95 -21.28 9.21
CA GLY A 275 -24.39 -21.42 9.37
C GLY A 275 -24.87 -22.78 9.85
N ARG A 276 -23.97 -23.68 10.27
CA ARG A 276 -24.34 -25.00 10.82
C ARG A 276 -24.98 -24.93 12.21
N ILE A 277 -24.70 -23.87 12.94
CA ILE A 277 -25.31 -23.58 14.24
C ILE A 277 -26.38 -22.50 14.03
N SER A 278 -27.46 -22.55 14.79
CA SER A 278 -28.50 -21.53 14.84
C SER A 278 -28.88 -21.22 16.29
N LYS A 279 -29.71 -20.21 16.50
CA LYS A 279 -30.29 -19.93 17.82
C LYS A 279 -31.38 -20.94 18.12
N ALA A 280 -31.30 -21.61 19.27
CA ALA A 280 -32.35 -22.49 19.77
C ALA A 280 -33.40 -21.67 20.53
N HIS A 281 -33.00 -20.97 21.59
CA HIS A 281 -33.87 -20.08 22.36
C HIS A 281 -33.07 -19.01 23.12
N ASN A 282 -33.79 -18.05 23.70
CA ASN A 282 -33.22 -17.07 24.64
C ASN A 282 -32.95 -17.74 25.99
N GLY A 283 -31.95 -17.25 26.73
CA GLY A 283 -31.55 -17.84 28.01
C GLY A 283 -30.45 -18.89 27.86
N ARG A 284 -30.14 -19.58 28.96
CA ARG A 284 -29.14 -20.66 28.97
C ARG A 284 -29.76 -21.96 28.46
N CYS A 285 -28.97 -22.78 27.77
CA CYS A 285 -29.15 -24.23 27.81
C CYS A 285 -28.82 -24.69 29.25
#